data_AF-A0A7Y5ND86-F1
#
_entry.id   AF-A0A7Y5ND86-F1
#
_cell.length_a   1.000
_cell.length_b   1.000
_cell.length_c   1.000
_cell.angle_alpha   90.00
_cell.angle_beta   90.00
_cell.angle_gamma   90.00
#
_symmetry.space_group_name_H-M   'P 1'
#
loop_
_entity.id
_entity.type
_entity.pdbx_description
1 polymer ?
#
loop_
_entity_poly.entity_id
_entity_poly.type
_entity_poly.pdbx_seq_one_letter_code
_entity_poly.pdbx_strand_id
1 'polypeptide(L)'
;MANTTDTLPPIVFVMETETPPGNFIERSITMTQAELDTFANAWQQLKPHVLAHVKPDSLLRISRWAVAEMKAVTLSSAWFEKIPLRPIASSADDRLVRFAQFKEEGYPLPSHHPLVFRRLLLYVDYDRHAQTIAQIFVTISGWVEE
;
A
#
# COMPACT_ATOMS: atom_id res chain seq x y z
N MET A 1 -29.18 2.31 15.85
CA MET A 1 -27.95 3.11 15.91
C MET A 1 -26.80 2.14 16.08
N ALA A 2 -26.06 1.83 15.01
CA ALA A 2 -24.93 0.92 15.10
C ALA A 2 -23.74 1.70 15.68
N ASN A 3 -23.23 1.25 16.83
CA ASN A 3 -21.92 1.65 17.33
C ASN A 3 -20.88 1.00 16.42
N THR A 4 -20.51 1.66 15.33
CA THR A 4 -19.28 1.34 14.61
C THR A 4 -18.14 1.79 15.51
N THR A 5 -17.51 0.85 16.19
CA THR A 5 -16.25 1.11 16.87
C THR A 5 -15.28 1.65 15.81
N ASP A 6 -14.74 2.84 16.06
CA ASP A 6 -13.84 3.59 15.17
C ASP A 6 -12.46 2.91 15.15
N THR A 7 -12.43 1.64 14.73
CA THR A 7 -11.22 0.85 14.64
C THR A 7 -10.52 1.19 13.33
N LEU A 8 -9.36 1.83 13.45
CA LEU A 8 -8.47 2.07 12.32
C LEU A 8 -8.19 0.76 11.58
N PRO A 9 -8.09 0.79 10.24
CA PRO A 9 -7.86 -0.43 9.49
C PRO A 9 -6.50 -1.05 9.84
N PRO A 10 -6.42 -2.39 9.85
CA PRO A 10 -5.16 -3.08 10.06
C PRO A 10 -4.17 -2.76 8.95
N ILE A 11 -2.90 -2.59 9.35
CA ILE A 11 -1.76 -2.48 8.44
C ILE A 11 -0.98 -3.80 8.53
N VAL A 12 -0.94 -4.53 7.42
CA VAL A 12 -0.26 -5.82 7.30
C VAL A 12 1.02 -5.65 6.49
N PHE A 13 2.14 -6.05 7.08
CA PHE A 13 3.43 -6.05 6.43
C PHE A 13 3.63 -7.41 5.76
N VAL A 14 3.76 -7.40 4.43
CA VAL A 14 3.93 -8.58 3.59
C VAL A 14 5.41 -8.69 3.21
N MET A 15 5.96 -9.90 3.21
CA MET A 15 7.37 -10.09 2.88
C MET A 15 7.65 -9.67 1.43
N GLU A 16 8.85 -9.15 1.16
CA GLU A 16 9.28 -8.72 -0.20
C GLU A 16 9.17 -9.82 -1.26
N THR A 17 9.09 -11.09 -0.86
CA THR A 17 8.94 -12.26 -1.74
C THR A 17 7.50 -12.76 -1.89
N GLU A 18 6.55 -12.12 -1.21
CA GLU A 18 5.16 -12.56 -1.13
C GLU A 18 4.22 -11.58 -1.81
N THR A 19 3.12 -12.10 -2.33
CA THR A 19 2.01 -11.29 -2.85
C THR A 19 1.02 -10.96 -1.72
N PRO A 20 0.46 -9.74 -1.69
CA PRO A 20 -0.59 -9.42 -0.74
C PRO A 20 -1.76 -10.41 -0.84
N PRO A 21 -2.22 -10.98 0.29
CA PRO A 21 -3.28 -11.99 0.27
C PRO A 21 -4.60 -11.41 -0.23
N GLY A 22 -5.50 -12.29 -0.67
CA GLY A 22 -6.85 -11.95 -1.09
C GLY A 22 -7.19 -12.51 -2.47
N ASN A 23 -8.48 -12.85 -2.65
CA ASN A 23 -9.00 -13.34 -3.93
C ASN A 23 -9.47 -12.14 -4.77
N PHE A 24 -8.50 -11.43 -5.34
CA PHE A 24 -8.75 -10.30 -6.22
C PHE A 24 -8.56 -10.70 -7.69
N ILE A 25 -9.42 -10.18 -8.54
CA ILE A 25 -9.34 -10.36 -9.99
C ILE A 25 -8.81 -9.05 -10.57
N GLU A 26 -7.61 -9.08 -11.17
CA GLU A 26 -7.05 -7.94 -11.89
C GLU A 26 -7.91 -7.64 -13.11
N ARG A 27 -8.50 -6.45 -13.13
CA ARG A 27 -9.35 -5.98 -14.24
C ARG A 27 -9.44 -4.46 -14.21
N SER A 28 -9.85 -3.88 -15.33
CA SER A 28 -10.22 -2.47 -15.36
C SER A 28 -11.44 -2.25 -14.46
N ILE A 29 -11.25 -1.53 -13.36
CA ILE A 29 -12.31 -1.17 -12.42
C ILE A 29 -12.85 0.20 -12.81
N THR A 30 -14.12 0.27 -13.19
CA THR A 30 -14.81 1.54 -13.38
C THR A 30 -15.35 2.03 -12.04
N MET A 31 -14.81 3.14 -11.54
CA MET A 31 -15.34 3.88 -10.40
C MET A 31 -15.82 5.25 -10.85
N THR A 32 -16.89 5.73 -10.24
CA THR A 32 -17.35 7.10 -10.44
C THR A 32 -16.36 8.08 -9.79
N GLN A 33 -16.34 9.34 -10.28
CA GLN A 33 -15.50 10.37 -9.66
C GLN A 33 -15.82 10.55 -8.17
N ALA A 34 -17.10 10.48 -7.80
CA ALA A 34 -17.52 10.59 -6.41
C ALA A 34 -16.92 9.48 -5.53
N GLU A 35 -16.87 8.23 -6.01
CA GLU A 35 -16.25 7.13 -5.25
C GLU A 35 -14.73 7.30 -5.12
N LEU A 36 -14.07 7.80 -6.17
CA LEU A 36 -12.64 8.11 -6.13
C LEU A 36 -12.35 9.23 -5.11
N ASP A 37 -13.19 10.26 -5.06
CA ASP A 37 -13.06 11.35 -4.09
C ASP A 37 -13.31 10.86 -2.66
N THR A 38 -14.30 9.98 -2.45
CA THR A 38 -14.54 9.35 -1.15
C THR A 38 -13.34 8.51 -0.70
N PHE A 39 -12.77 7.69 -1.58
CA PHE A 39 -11.55 6.94 -1.28
C PHE A 39 -10.39 7.87 -0.94
N ALA A 40 -10.15 8.90 -1.76
CA ALA A 40 -9.05 9.83 -1.55
C ALA A 40 -9.14 10.53 -0.18
N ASN A 41 -10.35 10.95 0.21
CA ASN A 41 -10.61 11.53 1.53
C ASN A 41 -10.34 10.53 2.66
N ALA A 42 -10.85 9.30 2.55
CA ALA A 42 -10.62 8.25 3.53
C ALA A 42 -9.12 7.91 3.67
N TRP A 43 -8.40 7.83 2.55
CA TRP A 43 -6.97 7.58 2.53
C TRP A 43 -6.19 8.69 3.23
N GLN A 44 -6.49 9.95 2.93
CA GLN A 44 -5.84 11.10 3.54
C GLN A 44 -6.05 11.17 5.06
N GLN A 45 -7.24 10.80 5.56
CA GLN A 45 -7.52 10.72 6.99
C GLN A 45 -6.66 9.66 7.71
N LEU A 46 -6.24 8.60 7.01
CA LEU A 46 -5.39 7.55 7.57
C LEU A 46 -3.90 7.90 7.58
N LYS A 47 -3.49 9.03 7.00
CA LYS A 47 -2.08 9.45 6.95
C LYS A 47 -1.37 9.36 8.31
N PRO A 48 -1.90 9.88 9.43
CA PRO A 48 -1.22 9.78 10.72
C PRO A 48 -1.05 8.32 11.18
N HIS A 49 -2.05 7.47 10.96
CA HIS A 49 -2.02 6.06 11.29
C HIS A 49 -0.97 5.30 10.47
N VAL A 50 -0.95 5.51 9.16
CA VAL A 50 0.01 4.86 8.26
C VAL A 50 1.44 5.31 8.57
N LEU A 51 1.69 6.62 8.73
CA LEU A 51 3.01 7.14 9.09
C LEU A 51 3.51 6.68 10.46
N ALA A 52 2.60 6.40 11.41
CA ALA A 52 2.98 5.86 12.72
C ALA A 52 3.47 4.40 12.66
N HIS A 53 3.05 3.63 11.66
CA HIS A 53 3.35 2.20 11.54
C HIS A 53 4.40 1.89 10.47
N VAL A 54 4.34 2.56 9.32
CA VAL A 54 5.29 2.41 8.21
C VAL A 54 6.52 3.25 8.52
N LYS A 55 7.44 2.61 9.23
CA LYS A 55 8.71 3.17 9.69
C LYS A 55 9.89 2.34 9.15
N PRO A 56 11.11 2.90 9.12
CA PRO A 56 12.32 2.15 8.75
C PRO A 56 12.40 0.76 9.38
N ASP A 57 12.17 0.63 10.69
CA ASP A 57 12.23 -0.66 11.41
C ASP A 57 11.16 -1.66 10.95
N SER A 58 9.98 -1.20 10.53
CA SER A 58 8.93 -2.07 9.98
C SER A 58 9.28 -2.52 8.57
N LEU A 59 9.86 -1.64 7.76
CA LEU A 59 10.33 -1.99 6.40
C LEU A 59 11.55 -2.91 6.42
N LEU A 60 12.46 -2.72 7.38
CA LEU A 60 13.60 -3.61 7.59
C LEU A 60 13.16 -5.05 7.86
N ARG A 61 12.06 -5.25 8.60
CA ARG A 61 11.52 -6.58 8.94
C ARG A 61 11.00 -7.36 7.73
N ILE A 62 10.50 -6.67 6.71
CA ILE A 62 10.00 -7.30 5.48
C ILE A 62 11.02 -7.29 4.33
N SER A 63 12.12 -6.56 4.48
CA SER A 63 13.21 -6.51 3.52
C SER A 63 14.01 -7.80 3.56
N ARG A 64 14.01 -8.56 2.47
CA ARG A 64 14.77 -9.81 2.38
C ARG A 64 16.16 -9.60 1.83
N TRP A 65 16.29 -8.72 0.83
CA TRP A 65 17.50 -8.69 -0.01
C TRP A 65 18.50 -7.59 0.38
N ALA A 66 18.06 -6.43 0.88
CA ALA A 66 18.95 -5.31 1.24
C ALA A 66 18.87 -4.96 2.74
N VAL A 67 18.98 -5.98 3.60
CA VAL A 67 18.86 -5.80 5.06
C VAL A 67 19.94 -4.84 5.60
N ALA A 68 21.17 -4.93 5.09
CA ALA A 68 22.28 -4.10 5.56
C ALA A 68 22.06 -2.62 5.20
N GLU A 69 21.63 -2.36 3.97
CA GLU A 69 21.40 -1.02 3.43
C GLU A 69 20.18 -0.36 4.07
N MET A 70 19.13 -1.15 4.37
CA MET A 70 17.94 -0.67 5.04
C MET A 70 18.19 -0.20 6.49
N LYS A 71 19.28 -0.62 7.15
CA LYS A 71 19.60 -0.13 8.52
C LYS A 71 19.89 1.37 8.58
N ALA A 72 20.35 1.95 7.47
CA ALA A 72 20.66 3.37 7.38
C ALA A 72 19.53 4.20 6.73
N VAL A 73 18.41 3.57 6.38
CA VAL A 73 17.33 4.26 5.66
C VAL A 73 16.64 5.26 6.58
N THR A 74 16.43 6.46 6.06
CA THR A 74 15.52 7.44 6.67
C THR A 74 14.31 7.58 5.76
N LEU A 75 13.12 7.58 6.36
CA LEU A 75 11.87 7.63 5.64
C LEU A 75 11.21 8.99 5.88
N SER A 76 11.26 9.87 4.88
CA SER A 76 10.65 11.20 4.97
C SER A 76 9.13 11.09 5.03
N SER A 77 8.46 11.74 5.97
CA SER A 77 6.99 11.74 6.09
C SER A 77 6.24 12.18 4.82
N ALA A 78 6.92 12.85 3.89
CA ALA A 78 6.38 13.22 2.59
C ALA A 78 6.18 12.02 1.64
N TRP A 79 6.68 10.82 1.98
CA TRP A 79 6.53 9.63 1.14
C TRP A 79 5.05 9.29 0.87
N PHE A 80 4.19 9.50 1.87
CA PHE A 80 2.77 9.16 1.80
C PHE A 80 2.04 9.88 0.67
N GLU A 81 2.37 11.17 0.45
CA GLU A 81 1.74 12.00 -0.59
C GLU A 81 2.28 11.71 -2.00
N LYS A 82 3.42 11.03 -2.10
CA LYS A 82 4.11 10.80 -3.37
C LYS A 82 3.72 9.48 -4.04
N ILE A 83 2.89 8.67 -3.38
CA ILE A 83 2.48 7.36 -3.88
C ILE A 83 1.05 7.48 -4.44
N PRO A 84 0.89 7.54 -5.77
CA PRO A 84 -0.43 7.59 -6.38
C PRO A 84 -1.11 6.21 -6.30
N LEU A 85 -2.25 6.14 -5.63
CA LEU A 85 -3.05 4.92 -5.55
C LEU A 85 -4.18 4.94 -6.58
N ARG A 86 -4.33 3.84 -7.30
CA ARG A 86 -5.33 3.65 -8.37
C ARG A 86 -6.02 2.31 -8.18
N PRO A 87 -7.29 2.16 -8.57
CA PRO A 87 -7.96 0.87 -8.49
C PRO A 87 -7.33 -0.09 -9.52
N ILE A 88 -6.89 -1.26 -9.06
CA ILE A 88 -6.20 -2.27 -9.90
C ILE A 88 -6.95 -3.60 -9.98
N ALA A 89 -7.81 -3.89 -9.02
CA ALA A 89 -8.52 -5.16 -8.94
C ALA A 89 -9.78 -5.03 -8.07
N SER A 90 -10.70 -5.99 -8.18
CA SER A 90 -11.80 -6.14 -7.23
C SER A 90 -12.00 -7.58 -6.80
N SER A 91 -12.67 -7.76 -5.67
CA SER A 91 -13.18 -9.07 -5.26
C SER A 91 -14.21 -9.61 -6.26
N ALA A 92 -14.44 -10.92 -6.24
CA ALA A 92 -15.38 -11.58 -7.14
C ALA A 92 -16.83 -11.07 -7.03
N ASP A 93 -17.21 -10.54 -5.87
CA ASP A 93 -18.51 -9.94 -5.59
C ASP A 93 -18.54 -8.40 -5.80
N ASP A 94 -17.45 -7.81 -6.31
CA ASP A 94 -17.27 -6.37 -6.51
C ASP A 94 -17.43 -5.49 -5.26
N ARG A 95 -17.45 -6.11 -4.07
CA ARG A 95 -17.55 -5.41 -2.79
C ARG A 95 -16.27 -4.67 -2.43
N LEU A 96 -15.13 -5.34 -2.59
CA LEU A 96 -13.82 -4.79 -2.30
C LEU A 96 -13.13 -4.36 -3.58
N VAL A 97 -12.56 -3.16 -3.58
CA VAL A 97 -11.66 -2.68 -4.62
C VAL A 97 -10.28 -2.54 -4.03
N ARG A 98 -9.28 -3.13 -4.68
CA ARG A 98 -7.88 -2.98 -4.32
C ARG A 98 -7.28 -1.80 -5.07
N PHE A 99 -6.78 -0.84 -4.31
CA PHE A 99 -6.00 0.28 -4.80
C PHE A 99 -4.50 0.01 -4.63
N ALA A 100 -3.70 0.34 -5.62
CA ALA A 100 -2.24 0.24 -5.57
C ALA A 100 -1.59 1.26 -6.53
N GLN A 101 -0.28 1.43 -6.40
CA GLN A 101 0.56 2.13 -7.38
C GLN A 101 1.19 1.15 -8.38
N PHE A 102 1.68 1.68 -9.50
CA PHE A 102 2.68 0.94 -10.27
C PHE A 102 4.01 0.88 -9.52
N LYS A 103 4.79 -0.19 -9.73
CA LYS A 103 5.99 -0.43 -8.94
C LYS A 103 6.99 0.73 -9.05
N GLU A 104 7.11 1.33 -10.21
CA GLU A 104 8.01 2.43 -10.56
C GLU A 104 7.73 3.72 -9.76
N GLU A 105 6.47 3.92 -9.38
CA GLU A 105 5.94 5.11 -8.72
C GLU A 105 5.99 5.03 -7.19
N GLY A 106 6.37 3.87 -6.65
CA GLY A 106 6.56 3.71 -5.22
C GLY A 106 7.70 4.57 -4.67
N TYR A 107 7.80 4.67 -3.34
CA TYR A 107 8.88 5.43 -2.72
C TYR A 107 10.22 4.70 -2.84
N PRO A 108 11.30 5.35 -3.32
CA PRO A 108 12.62 4.75 -3.44
C PRO A 108 13.18 4.18 -2.14
N LEU A 109 13.66 2.94 -2.18
CA LEU A 109 14.38 2.29 -1.09
C LEU A 109 15.79 1.89 -1.56
N PRO A 110 16.77 1.83 -0.64
CA PRO A 110 18.13 1.42 -1.00
C PRO A 110 18.17 -0.04 -1.45
N SER A 111 19.19 -0.38 -2.23
CA SER A 111 19.35 -1.70 -2.83
C SER A 111 20.74 -2.28 -2.56
N HIS A 112 20.80 -3.61 -2.50
CA HIS A 112 22.04 -4.38 -2.34
C HIS A 112 22.86 -4.45 -3.64
N HIS A 113 22.26 -4.06 -4.78
CA HIS A 113 22.91 -4.11 -6.09
C HIS A 113 22.57 -2.86 -6.91
N PRO A 114 23.54 -2.24 -7.62
CA PRO A 114 23.33 -0.97 -8.33
C PRO A 114 22.30 -1.04 -9.47
N LEU A 115 22.07 -2.23 -10.04
CA LEU A 115 21.08 -2.42 -11.12
C LEU A 115 19.67 -2.79 -10.62
N VAL A 116 19.50 -2.99 -9.32
CA VAL A 116 18.22 -3.40 -8.75
C VAL A 116 17.55 -2.17 -8.15
N PHE A 117 16.43 -1.75 -8.73
CA PHE A 117 15.55 -0.74 -8.17
C PHE A 117 14.69 -1.37 -7.08
N ARG A 118 14.52 -0.68 -5.96
CA ARG A 118 13.62 -1.10 -4.88
C ARG A 118 12.67 0.01 -4.51
N ARG A 119 11.39 -0.33 -4.34
CA ARG A 119 10.33 0.62 -3.99
C ARG A 119 9.44 0.09 -2.87
N LEU A 120 8.99 1.00 -2.01
CA LEU A 120 7.89 0.78 -1.08
C LEU A 120 6.58 0.71 -1.86
N LEU A 121 5.86 -0.40 -1.70
CA LEU A 121 4.55 -0.62 -2.29
C LEU A 121 3.42 -0.66 -1.26
N LEU A 122 2.25 -0.18 -1.67
CA LEU A 122 1.03 -0.20 -0.89
C LEU A 122 -0.07 -0.90 -1.68
N TYR A 123 -0.88 -1.68 -0.97
CA TYR A 123 -2.16 -2.15 -1.48
C TYR A 123 -3.23 -1.81 -0.46
N VAL A 124 -4.31 -1.20 -0.89
CA VAL A 124 -5.37 -0.71 -0.01
C VAL A 124 -6.69 -1.34 -0.45
N ASP A 125 -7.26 -2.17 0.41
CA ASP A 125 -8.55 -2.80 0.16
C ASP A 125 -9.64 -1.87 0.68
N TYR A 126 -10.47 -1.39 -0.24
CA TYR A 126 -11.55 -0.45 0.01
C TYR A 126 -12.89 -1.15 -0.15
N ASP A 127 -13.73 -1.14 0.91
CA ASP A 127 -15.10 -1.63 0.85
C ASP A 127 -15.99 -0.55 0.23
N ARG A 128 -16.44 -0.79 -1.01
CA ARG A 128 -17.27 0.17 -1.76
C ARG A 128 -18.61 0.43 -1.08
N HIS A 129 -19.20 -0.57 -0.44
CA HIS A 129 -20.51 -0.47 0.18
C HIS A 129 -20.43 0.30 1.50
N ALA A 130 -19.45 -0.03 2.32
CA ALA A 130 -19.21 0.67 3.58
C ALA A 130 -18.55 2.04 3.37
N GLN A 131 -17.97 2.28 2.19
CA GLN A 131 -17.16 3.46 1.87
C GLN A 131 -15.99 3.67 2.85
N THR A 132 -15.37 2.58 3.26
CA THR A 132 -14.26 2.58 4.21
C THR A 132 -13.09 1.77 3.69
N ILE A 133 -11.89 2.13 4.14
CA ILE A 133 -10.70 1.31 3.92
C ILE A 133 -10.76 0.16 4.92
N ALA A 134 -10.82 -1.06 4.40
CA ALA A 134 -10.92 -2.28 5.19
C ALA A 134 -9.54 -2.75 5.66
N GLN A 135 -8.50 -2.62 4.81
CA GLN A 135 -7.17 -3.12 5.11
C GLN A 135 -6.10 -2.42 4.27
N ILE A 136 -4.89 -2.32 4.83
CA ILE A 136 -3.71 -1.78 4.14
C ILE A 136 -2.61 -2.83 4.18
N PHE A 137 -2.00 -3.12 3.04
CA PHE A 137 -0.81 -3.95 2.93
C PHE A 137 0.39 -3.09 2.55
N VAL A 138 1.52 -3.41 3.15
CA VAL A 138 2.80 -2.73 2.93
C VAL A 138 3.81 -3.80 2.53
N THR A 139 4.46 -3.60 1.40
CA THR A 139 5.53 -4.50 0.93
C THR A 139 6.66 -3.71 0.26
N ILE A 140 7.73 -4.41 -0.11
CA ILE A 140 8.82 -3.89 -0.91
C ILE A 140 8.86 -4.70 -2.20
N SER A 141 9.05 -4.04 -3.34
CA SER A 141 9.30 -4.72 -4.61
C SER A 141 10.64 -4.30 -5.19
N GLY A 142 11.39 -5.29 -5.68
CA GLY A 142 12.65 -5.10 -6.38
C GLY A 142 12.56 -5.53 -7.85
N TRP A 143 13.18 -4.81 -8.78
CA TRP A 143 13.32 -5.23 -10.18
C TRP A 143 14.61 -4.69 -10.81
N VAL A 144 15.04 -5.30 -11.92
CA VAL A 144 16.10 -4.80 -12.80
C VAL A 144 15.42 -4.10 -13.97
N GLU A 145 15.93 -2.94 -14.39
CA GLU A 145 15.46 -2.26 -15.60
C GLU A 145 15.91 -3.08 -16.82
N GLU A 146 14.94 -3.48 -17.65
CA GLU A 146 15.16 -4.28 -18.87
C GLU A 146 15.69 -3.42 -20.03
#